data_AF-A0A0G1L5G2-F1
#
_entry.id   AF-A0A0G1L5G2-F1
#
_cell.length_a   1.000
_cell.length_b   1.000
_cell.length_c   1.000
_cell.angle_alpha   90.00
_cell.angle_beta   90.00
_cell.angle_gamma   90.00
#
_symmetry.space_group_name_H-M   'P 1'
#
loop_
_entity.id
_entity.type
_entity.pdbx_description
1 polymer ?
#
loop_
_entity_poly.entity_id
_entity_poly.type
_entity_poly.pdbx_seq_one_letter_code
_entity_poly.pdbx_strand_id
1 'polypeptide(L)'
;MILYILILGLIIWYLFYGLECFINGGTIGKSRFFFPFECLWNEILWNLPGGKETYVKKHIANSSIDTAVCGSKQVWRSAEIRKKNLYFECGKDILPGFFHLFLVVSIPFGLSYAIILFISHL
;
A
#
# COMPACT_ATOMS: atom_id res chain seq x y z
N MET A 1 14.07 20.31 17.72
CA MET A 1 14.62 19.03 17.21
C MET A 1 13.52 18.06 16.79
N ILE A 2 12.61 17.65 17.68
CA ILE A 2 11.52 16.69 17.35
C ILE A 2 10.66 17.17 16.18
N LEU A 3 10.25 18.44 16.16
CA LEU A 3 9.45 18.99 15.06
C LEU A 3 10.14 18.86 13.68
N TYR A 4 11.46 19.05 13.62
CA TYR A 4 12.23 18.90 12.38
C TYR A 4 12.29 17.44 11.91
N ILE A 5 12.45 16.49 12.84
CA ILE A 5 12.41 15.04 12.54
C ILE A 5 11.05 14.67 11.95
N LEU A 6 9.96 15.20 12.53
CA LEU A 6 8.59 14.95 12.07
C LEU A 6 8.36 15.52 10.67
N ILE A 7 8.71 16.79 10.43
CA ILE A 7 8.52 17.44 9.12
C ILE A 7 9.35 16.73 8.05
N LEU A 8 10.65 16.50 8.30
CA LEU A 8 11.54 15.86 7.35
C LEU A 8 11.13 14.40 7.10
N GLY A 9 10.72 13.68 8.15
CA GLY A 9 10.20 12.32 8.04
C GLY A 9 8.95 12.24 7.17
N LEU A 10 8.02 13.20 7.31
CA LEU A 10 6.81 13.27 6.51
C LEU A 10 7.08 13.58 5.04
N ILE A 11 8.07 14.44 4.76
CA ILE A 11 8.51 14.75 3.39
C ILE A 11 9.15 13.51 2.75
N ILE A 12 10.09 12.85 3.44
CA ILE A 12 10.74 11.62 2.97
C ILE A 12 9.69 10.54 2.72
N TRP A 13 8.78 10.33 3.69
CA TRP A 13 7.68 9.37 3.56
C TRP A 13 6.84 9.65 2.31
N TYR A 14 6.39 10.90 2.14
CA TYR A 14 5.53 11.28 1.02
C TYR A 14 6.19 11.00 -0.33
N LEU A 15 7.48 11.32 -0.47
CA LEU A 15 8.22 11.11 -1.72
C LEU A 15 8.46 9.63 -2.01
N PHE A 16 8.95 8.87 -1.02
CA PHE A 16 9.22 7.45 -1.20
C PHE A 16 7.95 6.65 -1.45
N TYR A 17 6.94 6.84 -0.61
CA TYR A 17 5.69 6.11 -0.73
C TYR A 17 4.90 6.52 -1.97
N GLY A 18 4.92 7.81 -2.33
CA GLY A 18 4.34 8.28 -3.59
C GLY A 18 5.02 7.66 -4.82
N LEU A 19 6.35 7.53 -4.80
CA LEU A 19 7.09 6.87 -5.87
C LEU A 19 6.79 5.37 -5.95
N GLU A 20 6.74 4.68 -4.80
CA GLU A 20 6.35 3.27 -4.73
C GLU A 20 4.94 3.04 -5.29
N CYS A 21 3.98 3.88 -4.89
CA CYS A 21 2.62 3.82 -5.42
C CYS A 21 2.61 4.05 -6.94
N PHE A 22 3.39 5.01 -7.44
CA PHE A 22 3.47 5.30 -8.87
C PHE A 22 4.05 4.12 -9.67
N ILE A 23 5.15 3.52 -9.20
CA ILE A 23 5.81 2.37 -9.87
C ILE A 23 4.88 1.15 -9.89
N ASN A 24 4.12 0.94 -8.83
CA ASN A 24 3.17 -0.18 -8.72
C ASN A 24 1.83 0.07 -9.45
N GLY A 25 1.77 1.07 -10.35
CA GLY A 25 0.58 1.37 -11.13
C GLY A 25 -0.58 1.92 -10.30
N GLY A 26 -0.29 2.49 -9.14
CA GLY A 26 -1.25 3.21 -8.32
C GLY A 26 -1.91 4.29 -9.15
N THR A 27 -3.23 4.19 -9.29
CA THR A 27 -4.00 5.14 -10.08
C THR A 27 -4.17 6.42 -9.27
N ILE A 28 -3.67 7.53 -9.80
CA ILE A 28 -3.86 8.85 -9.19
C ILE A 28 -5.38 9.04 -9.03
N GLY A 29 -5.83 9.03 -7.78
CA GLY A 29 -7.23 9.19 -7.41
C GLY A 29 -7.73 10.60 -7.73
N LYS A 30 -8.83 10.99 -7.08
CA LYS A 30 -9.44 12.31 -7.31
C LYS A 30 -8.51 13.47 -6.92
N SER A 31 -7.47 13.24 -6.10
CA SER A 31 -6.54 14.29 -5.71
C SER A 31 -5.07 13.92 -5.91
N ARG A 32 -4.41 14.63 -6.84
CA ARG A 32 -2.98 14.47 -7.16
C ARG A 32 -2.05 14.77 -5.96
N PHE A 33 -2.45 15.68 -5.08
CA PHE A 33 -1.64 16.10 -3.92
C PHE A 33 -1.86 15.24 -2.67
N PHE A 34 -3.01 14.57 -2.57
CA PHE A 34 -3.30 13.67 -1.45
C PHE A 34 -3.12 12.20 -1.82
N PHE A 35 -2.61 11.92 -3.03
CA PHE A 35 -2.52 10.57 -3.56
C PHE A 35 -1.80 9.58 -2.62
N PRO A 36 -0.60 9.87 -2.06
CA PRO A 36 0.04 8.95 -1.11
C PRO A 36 -0.80 8.74 0.16
N PHE A 37 -1.52 9.75 0.63
CA PHE A 37 -2.41 9.62 1.79
C PHE A 37 -3.64 8.76 1.46
N GLU A 38 -4.22 8.91 0.27
CA GLU A 38 -5.34 8.08 -0.21
C GLU A 38 -4.91 6.62 -0.34
N CYS A 39 -3.71 6.35 -0.86
CA CYS A 39 -3.13 5.00 -0.93
C CYS A 39 -2.96 4.39 0.45
N LEU A 40 -2.35 5.13 1.38
CA LEU A 40 -2.15 4.66 2.76
C LEU A 40 -3.49 4.36 3.43
N TRP A 41 -4.48 5.23 3.25
CA TRP A 41 -5.81 5.04 3.80
C TRP A 41 -6.47 3.76 3.28
N ASN A 42 -6.39 3.51 1.97
CA ASN A 42 -6.91 2.29 1.38
C ASN A 42 -6.19 1.04 1.89
N GLU A 43 -4.87 1.08 2.06
CA GLU A 43 -4.11 -0.03 2.64
C GLU A 43 -4.51 -0.33 4.09
N ILE A 44 -4.78 0.71 4.90
CA ILE A 44 -5.30 0.53 6.26
C ILE A 44 -6.65 -0.17 6.21
N LEU A 45 -7.57 0.31 5.37
CA LEU A 45 -8.91 -0.27 5.23
C LEU A 45 -8.85 -1.72 4.74
N TRP A 46 -7.94 -2.06 3.83
CA TRP A 46 -7.79 -3.42 3.36
C TRP A 46 -7.23 -4.37 4.41
N ASN A 47 -6.40 -3.88 5.32
CA ASN A 47 -5.86 -4.69 6.42
C ASN A 47 -6.85 -4.89 7.58
N LEU A 48 -7.98 -4.19 7.60
CA LEU A 48 -9.07 -4.49 8.54
C LEU A 48 -9.75 -5.83 8.22
N PRO A 49 -10.41 -6.48 9.20
CA PRO A 49 -11.15 -7.72 8.97
C PRO A 49 -12.14 -7.59 7.81
N GLY A 50 -12.04 -8.49 6.82
CA GLY A 50 -12.88 -8.48 5.62
C GLY A 50 -12.51 -7.44 4.56
N GLY A 51 -11.56 -6.53 4.83
CA GLY A 51 -11.13 -5.49 3.90
C GLY A 51 -10.51 -6.07 2.62
N LYS A 52 -9.58 -7.02 2.75
CA LYS A 52 -8.94 -7.69 1.61
C LYS A 52 -9.95 -8.40 0.72
N GLU A 53 -10.89 -9.13 1.33
CA GLU A 53 -11.95 -9.83 0.60
C GLU A 53 -12.85 -8.84 -0.15
N THR A 54 -13.23 -7.74 0.51
CA THR A 54 -14.07 -6.68 -0.06
C THR A 54 -13.40 -6.03 -1.28
N TYR A 55 -12.09 -5.76 -1.19
CA TYR A 55 -11.31 -5.24 -2.30
C TYR A 55 -11.37 -6.18 -3.52
N VAL A 56 -11.07 -7.47 -3.32
CA VAL A 56 -11.07 -8.45 -4.41
C VAL A 56 -12.48 -8.61 -4.98
N LYS A 57 -13.51 -8.71 -4.14
CA LYS A 57 -14.91 -8.76 -4.60
C LYS A 57 -15.27 -7.56 -5.47
N LYS A 58 -14.91 -6.34 -5.06
CA LYS A 58 -15.23 -5.12 -5.80
C LYS A 58 -14.60 -5.09 -7.21
N HIS A 59 -13.39 -5.63 -7.36
CA HIS A 59 -12.64 -5.56 -8.63
C HIS A 59 -12.80 -6.82 -9.50
N ILE A 60 -13.11 -7.98 -8.91
CA ILE A 60 -13.14 -9.28 -9.60
C ILE A 60 -14.55 -9.86 -9.75
N ALA A 61 -15.44 -9.66 -8.76
CA ALA A 61 -16.75 -10.32 -8.76
C ALA A 61 -17.64 -9.84 -9.92
N ASN A 62 -17.52 -8.58 -10.32
CA ASN A 62 -18.34 -7.97 -11.36
C ASN A 62 -17.71 -8.00 -12.77
N SER A 63 -16.50 -8.54 -12.92
CA SER A 63 -15.85 -8.64 -14.24
C SER A 63 -16.36 -9.86 -14.99
N SER A 64 -16.93 -9.66 -16.18
CA SER A 64 -17.28 -10.74 -17.11
C SER A 64 -16.07 -11.32 -17.84
N ILE A 65 -14.93 -10.63 -17.77
CA ILE A 65 -13.68 -11.00 -18.44
C ILE A 65 -12.84 -11.87 -17.49
N ASP A 66 -12.34 -12.99 -17.99
CA ASP A 66 -11.34 -13.77 -17.28
C ASP A 66 -9.99 -13.06 -17.33
N THR A 67 -9.56 -12.56 -16.17
CA THR A 67 -8.33 -11.79 -15.99
C THR A 67 -7.44 -12.51 -15.00
N ALA A 68 -6.13 -12.34 -15.18
CA ALA A 68 -5.14 -12.85 -14.23
C ALA A 68 -4.72 -11.73 -13.27
N VAL A 69 -4.59 -12.06 -11.99
CA VAL A 69 -4.06 -11.18 -10.96
C VAL A 69 -2.83 -11.85 -10.35
N CYS A 70 -1.70 -11.16 -10.36
CA CYS A 70 -0.46 -11.66 -9.77
C CYS A 70 -0.52 -11.49 -8.26
N GLY A 71 -0.41 -12.58 -7.52
CA GLY A 71 -0.14 -12.59 -6.08
C GLY A 71 1.30 -12.95 -5.78
N SER A 72 1.68 -12.83 -4.51
CA SER A 72 3.04 -13.11 -4.04
C SER A 72 3.43 -14.60 -4.18
N LYS A 73 2.45 -15.51 -4.13
CA LYS A 73 2.67 -16.95 -4.21
C LYS A 73 2.26 -17.55 -5.54
N GLN A 74 1.21 -17.01 -6.16
CA GLN A 74 0.68 -17.55 -7.40
C GLN A 74 -0.05 -16.51 -8.24
N VAL A 75 -0.31 -16.86 -9.49
CA VAL A 75 -1.20 -16.10 -10.36
C VAL A 75 -2.63 -16.61 -10.19
N TRP A 76 -3.56 -15.72 -9.90
CA TRP A 76 -4.95 -16.02 -9.67
C TRP A 76 -5.80 -15.70 -10.91
N ARG A 77 -6.65 -16.63 -11.35
CA ARG A 77 -7.61 -16.40 -12.44
C ARG A 77 -8.95 -15.93 -11.89
N SER A 78 -9.52 -14.87 -12.46
CA SER A 78 -10.78 -14.29 -11.97
C SER A 78 -11.94 -15.28 -12.06
N ALA A 79 -11.99 -16.14 -13.08
CA ALA A 79 -12.98 -17.21 -13.17
C ALA A 79 -12.87 -18.25 -12.03
N GLU A 80 -11.65 -18.60 -11.62
CA GLU A 80 -11.42 -19.54 -10.54
C GLU A 80 -11.78 -18.95 -9.17
N ILE A 81 -11.38 -17.69 -8.92
CA ILE A 81 -11.74 -16.97 -7.69
C ILE A 81 -13.26 -16.94 -7.52
N ARG A 82 -14.01 -16.63 -8.59
CA ARG A 82 -15.48 -16.61 -8.57
C ARG A 82 -16.07 -17.99 -8.31
N LYS A 83 -15.63 -19.01 -9.06
CA LYS A 83 -16.19 -20.38 -9.00
C LYS A 83 -15.98 -21.02 -7.62
N LYS A 84 -14.81 -20.78 -7.00
CA LYS A 84 -14.41 -21.40 -5.74
C LYS A 84 -14.57 -20.48 -4.52
N ASN A 85 -15.06 -19.25 -4.71
CA ASN A 85 -15.21 -18.23 -3.66
C ASN A 85 -13.89 -17.87 -2.93
N LEU A 86 -12.76 -17.83 -3.65
CA LEU A 86 -11.40 -17.66 -3.08
C LEU A 86 -11.00 -16.19 -2.88
N TYR A 87 -11.96 -15.31 -2.62
CA TYR A 87 -11.71 -13.86 -2.56
C TYR A 87 -10.78 -13.47 -1.41
N PHE A 88 -10.90 -14.16 -0.27
CA PHE A 88 -10.10 -13.86 0.91
C PHE A 88 -8.65 -14.34 0.76
N GLU A 89 -8.45 -15.55 0.25
CA GLU A 89 -7.15 -16.14 -0.02
C GLU A 89 -6.40 -15.36 -1.10
N CYS A 90 -7.08 -15.01 -2.19
CA CYS A 90 -6.54 -14.13 -3.22
C CYS A 90 -6.15 -12.77 -2.62
N GLY A 91 -7.02 -12.17 -1.80
CA GLY A 91 -6.77 -10.87 -1.17
C GLY A 91 -5.54 -10.89 -0.28
N LYS A 92 -5.34 -11.97 0.49
CA LYS A 92 -4.14 -12.17 1.31
C LYS A 92 -2.85 -12.27 0.51
N ASP A 93 -2.92 -12.83 -0.69
CA ASP A 93 -1.75 -13.07 -1.54
C ASP A 93 -1.37 -11.85 -2.38
N ILE A 94 -2.33 -11.02 -2.79
CA ILE A 94 -2.09 -9.87 -3.67
C ILE A 94 -1.88 -8.55 -2.90
N LEU A 95 -2.45 -8.41 -1.69
CA LEU A 95 -2.40 -7.15 -0.94
C LEU A 95 -1.32 -7.18 0.16
N PRO A 96 -0.56 -6.09 0.33
CA PRO A 96 0.45 -5.99 1.37
C PRO A 96 -0.14 -6.24 2.76
N GLY A 97 0.67 -6.83 3.63
CA GLY A 97 0.31 -7.06 5.03
C GLY A 97 0.61 -5.84 5.90
N PHE A 98 0.14 -5.89 7.15
CA PHE A 98 0.37 -4.83 8.14
C PHE A 98 1.87 -4.50 8.36
N PHE A 99 2.75 -5.49 8.15
CA PHE A 99 4.19 -5.28 8.27
C PHE A 99 4.74 -4.31 7.21
N HIS A 100 4.25 -4.39 5.96
CA HIS A 100 4.66 -3.45 4.91
C HIS A 100 4.22 -2.02 5.27
N LEU A 101 2.99 -1.85 5.76
CA LEU A 101 2.48 -0.56 6.25
C LEU A 101 3.36 0.01 7.37
N PHE A 102 3.77 -0.82 8.33
CA PHE A 102 4.68 -0.41 9.40
C PHE A 102 6.04 0.06 8.87
N LEU A 103 6.63 -0.66 7.90
CA LEU A 103 7.92 -0.29 7.32
C LEU A 103 7.83 1.03 6.55
N VAL A 104 6.81 1.17 5.71
CA VAL A 104 6.58 2.39 4.92
C VAL A 104 6.45 3.60 5.83
N VAL A 105 5.73 3.48 6.95
CA VAL A 105 5.57 4.59 7.89
C VAL A 105 6.81 4.82 8.74
N SER A 106 7.48 3.78 9.24
CA SER A 106 8.52 3.94 10.29
C SER A 106 9.91 4.27 9.73
N ILE A 107 10.29 3.71 8.57
CA ILE A 107 11.62 3.91 7.99
C ILE A 107 11.93 5.39 7.70
N PRO A 108 11.01 6.20 7.12
CA PRO A 108 11.27 7.61 6.85
C PRO A 108 11.60 8.44 8.09
N PHE A 109 10.98 8.14 9.24
CA PHE A 109 11.27 8.85 10.50
C PHE A 109 12.58 8.40 11.14
N GLY A 110 12.95 7.12 10.97
CA GLY A 110 14.29 6.64 11.33
C GLY A 110 15.38 7.31 10.49
N LEU A 111 15.15 7.44 9.18
CA LEU A 111 16.07 8.11 8.25
C LEU A 111 16.21 9.61 8.59
N SER A 112 15.09 10.30 8.86
CA SER A 112 15.12 11.72 9.21
C SER A 112 15.87 11.98 10.53
N TYR A 113 15.71 11.09 11.52
CA TYR A 113 16.49 11.14 12.76
C TYR A 113 17.99 10.99 12.51
N ALA A 114 18.40 9.99 11.70
CA ALA A 114 19.81 9.76 11.37
C ALA A 114 20.43 10.97 10.64
N ILE A 115 19.71 11.58 9.68
CA ILE A 115 20.16 12.77 8.96
C ILE A 115 20.39 13.94 9.92
N ILE A 116 19.45 14.19 10.84
CA ILE A 116 19.56 15.30 11.79
C ILE A 116 20.72 15.09 12.76
N LEU A 117 20.93 13.86 13.24
CA LEU A 117 22.10 13.55 14.07
C LEU A 117 23.41 13.80 13.32
N PHE A 118 23.51 13.33 12.07
CA PHE A 118 24.70 13.52 11.25
C PHE A 118 25.04 14.99 11.04
N ILE A 119 24.04 15.81 10.68
CA ILE A 119 24.21 17.27 10.49
C ILE A 119 24.61 17.94 11.82
N SER A 120 24.09 17.48 12.96
CA SER A 120 24.38 18.09 14.26
C SER A 120 25.80 17.80 14.78
N HIS A 121 26.52 16.85 14.16
CA HIS A 121 27.89 16.46 14.50
C HIS A 121 28.92 16.88 13.45
N LEU A 122 28.50 17.64 12.44
CA LEU A 122 29.35 18.30 11.43
C LEU A 122 29.64 19.74 11.83
#